data_AF-A0A382PL15-F1
#
_entry.id   AF-A0A382PL15-F1
#
_cell.length_a   1.000
_cell.length_b   1.000
_cell.length_c   1.000
_cell.angle_alpha   90.00
_cell.angle_beta   90.00
_cell.angle_gamma   90.00
#
_symmetry.space_group_name_H-M   'P 1'
#
loop_
_entity.id
_entity.type
_entity.pdbx_description
1 polymer ?
#
loop_
_entity_poly.entity_id
_entity_poly.type
_entity_poly.pdbx_seq_one_letter_code
_entity_poly.pdbx_strand_id
1 'polypeptide(L)'
;MQTLHFHLNQIYNHPMNSYKKFFLVCFIAIISACITTPISNKSAFIMIPIRQEIALGKQAYNQILDNEEDSGDRRTTALVKQVGLRLAKVSAMPNLDWEFHLINSKQQNAFALPGGKVAVYTGLL
;
A
#
# COMPACT_ATOMS: atom_id res chain seq x y z
N MET A 1 -49.63 22.49 43.36
CA MET A 1 -48.20 22.26 43.71
C MET A 1 -47.86 20.76 43.71
N GLN A 2 -48.06 20.03 42.61
CA GLN A 2 -47.67 18.61 42.49
C GLN A 2 -47.04 18.26 41.12
N THR A 3 -47.05 19.17 40.15
CA THR A 3 -46.54 18.93 38.79
C THR A 3 -45.06 19.30 38.62
N LEU A 4 -44.45 20.09 39.50
CA LEU A 4 -43.04 20.50 39.37
C LEU A 4 -42.04 19.50 39.97
N HIS A 5 -42.47 18.60 40.86
CA HIS A 5 -41.58 17.62 41.51
C HIS A 5 -41.34 16.37 40.64
N PHE A 6 -42.18 16.10 39.64
CA PHE A 6 -42.02 14.92 38.77
C PHE A 6 -40.96 15.12 37.68
N HIS A 7 -40.69 16.38 37.28
CA HIS A 7 -39.78 16.68 36.18
C HIS A 7 -38.29 16.64 36.55
N LEU A 8 -37.93 16.70 37.83
CA LEU A 8 -36.55 16.65 38.31
C LEU A 8 -36.00 15.22 38.48
N ASN A 9 -36.88 14.21 38.60
CA ASN A 9 -36.47 12.81 38.80
C ASN A 9 -36.13 12.05 37.51
N GLN A 10 -36.46 12.58 36.32
CA GLN A 10 -36.09 11.95 35.05
C GLN A 10 -34.67 12.28 34.57
N ILE A 11 -34.04 13.34 35.07
CA ILE A 11 -32.70 13.75 34.62
C ILE A 11 -31.59 13.02 35.41
N TYR A 12 -31.86 12.59 36.64
CA TYR A 12 -30.86 11.95 37.52
C TYR A 12 -30.68 10.43 37.32
N ASN A 13 -31.49 9.79 36.48
CA ASN A 13 -31.51 8.34 36.28
C ASN A 13 -31.10 7.90 34.86
N HIS A 14 -30.26 8.66 34.16
CA HIS A 14 -29.52 8.09 33.04
C HIS A 14 -28.39 7.22 33.61
N PRO A 15 -28.44 5.89 33.46
CA PRO A 15 -27.44 5.03 34.07
C PRO A 15 -26.07 5.37 33.47
N MET A 16 -25.09 5.67 34.33
CA MET A 16 -23.65 5.73 34.04
C MET A 16 -23.08 4.46 33.37
N ASN A 17 -23.93 3.48 33.06
CA ASN A 17 -23.60 2.29 32.29
C ASN A 17 -23.70 2.50 30.76
N SER A 18 -24.35 3.56 30.29
CA SER A 18 -24.55 3.76 28.84
C SER A 18 -23.25 4.15 28.13
N TYR A 19 -22.43 5.03 28.73
CA TYR A 19 -21.11 5.38 28.18
C TYR A 19 -20.09 4.24 28.31
N LYS A 20 -20.19 3.39 29.35
CA LYS A 20 -19.37 2.18 29.50
C LYS A 20 -19.67 1.17 28.39
N LYS A 21 -20.95 0.98 28.05
CA LYS A 21 -21.38 0.14 26.92
C LYS A 21 -20.89 0.70 25.60
N PHE A 22 -20.99 2.02 25.39
CA PHE A 22 -20.47 2.68 24.19
C PHE A 22 -18.95 2.51 24.06
N PHE A 23 -18.21 2.73 25.14
CA PHE A 23 -16.75 2.56 25.15
C PHE A 23 -16.33 1.11 24.91
N LEU A 24 -17.07 0.14 25.47
CA LEU A 24 -16.86 -1.29 25.22
C LEU A 24 -17.09 -1.65 23.74
N VAL A 25 -18.13 -1.11 23.11
CA VAL A 25 -18.42 -1.33 21.68
C VAL A 25 -17.33 -0.73 20.80
N CYS A 26 -16.87 0.49 21.10
CA CYS A 26 -15.73 1.10 20.40
C CYS A 26 -14.45 0.28 20.57
N PHE A 27 -14.18 -0.22 21.78
CA PHE A 27 -13.01 -1.06 22.05
C PHE A 27 -13.06 -2.37 21.27
N ILE A 28 -14.23 -3.05 21.24
CA ILE A 28 -14.42 -4.27 20.44
C ILE A 28 -14.27 -4.00 18.94
N ALA A 29 -14.76 -2.87 18.44
CA ALA A 29 -14.62 -2.48 17.03
C ALA A 29 -13.16 -2.21 16.61
N ILE A 30 -12.30 -1.78 17.54
CA ILE A 30 -10.87 -1.55 17.27
C ILE A 30 -10.12 -2.89 17.14
N ILE A 31 -10.51 -3.92 17.90
CA ILE A 31 -9.81 -5.22 17.92
C ILE A 31 -10.15 -6.05 16.67
N SER A 32 -11.27 -5.79 15.99
CA SER A 32 -11.67 -6.50 14.77
C SER A 32 -11.01 -6.01 13.47
N ALA A 33 -10.16 -4.97 13.51
CA ALA A 33 -9.51 -4.39 12.34
C ALA A 33 -8.29 -5.19 11.82
N CYS A 34 -8.31 -6.53 11.95
CA CYS A 34 -7.24 -7.38 11.42
C CYS A 34 -7.37 -7.44 9.88
N ILE A 35 -6.38 -6.91 9.16
CA ILE A 35 -6.32 -6.91 7.70
C ILE A 35 -5.35 -8.01 7.23
N THR A 36 -5.79 -8.82 6.28
CA THR A 36 -4.94 -9.81 5.59
C THR A 36 -4.45 -9.25 4.27
N THR A 37 -3.22 -9.58 3.90
CA THR A 37 -2.67 -9.19 2.59
C THR A 37 -3.36 -9.98 1.47
N PRO A 38 -3.74 -9.33 0.36
CA PRO A 38 -4.50 -9.98 -0.71
C PRO A 38 -3.68 -11.01 -1.51
N ILE A 39 -2.35 -11.00 -1.40
CA ILE A 39 -1.45 -11.84 -2.19
C ILE A 39 -0.78 -12.93 -1.35
N SER A 40 -0.19 -12.55 -0.22
CA SER A 40 0.58 -13.48 0.61
C SER A 40 -0.25 -14.16 1.69
N ASN A 41 -1.53 -13.76 1.86
CA ASN A 41 -2.42 -14.27 2.91
C ASN A 41 -1.81 -14.16 4.33
N LYS A 42 -0.95 -13.17 4.53
CA LYS A 42 -0.30 -12.89 5.81
C LYS A 42 -1.03 -11.73 6.48
N SER A 43 -1.14 -11.75 7.80
CA SER A 43 -1.65 -10.61 8.55
C SER A 43 -0.65 -9.47 8.46
N ALA A 44 -1.08 -8.31 7.95
CA ALA A 44 -0.26 -7.12 7.85
C ALA A 44 -1.10 -5.88 8.11
N PHE A 45 -0.49 -4.90 8.75
CA PHE A 45 -1.11 -3.61 8.97
C PHE A 45 -0.89 -2.70 7.76
N ILE A 46 -1.92 -2.49 6.96
CA ILE A 46 -1.87 -1.67 5.73
C ILE A 46 -2.49 -0.30 6.05
N MET A 47 -1.67 0.75 6.05
CA MET A 47 -2.10 2.12 6.41
C MET A 47 -2.56 2.96 5.21
N ILE A 48 -2.08 2.64 3.99
CA ILE A 48 -2.40 3.40 2.78
C ILE A 48 -3.12 2.52 1.75
N PRO A 49 -4.05 3.09 0.95
CA PRO A 49 -4.70 2.35 -0.13
C PRO A 49 -3.73 2.08 -1.29
N ILE A 50 -3.94 0.98 -2.00
CA ILE A 50 -3.11 0.56 -3.15
C ILE A 50 -2.94 1.63 -4.23
N ARG A 51 -3.97 2.46 -4.47
CA ARG A 51 -3.89 3.57 -5.44
C ARG A 51 -2.85 4.62 -5.03
N GLN A 52 -2.79 4.92 -3.73
CA GLN A 52 -1.79 5.86 -3.20
C GLN A 52 -0.40 5.23 -3.26
N GLU A 53 -0.28 3.94 -2.94
CA GLU A 53 0.98 3.21 -3.06
C GLU A 53 1.53 3.24 -4.50
N ILE A 54 0.69 2.95 -5.49
CA ILE A 54 1.05 3.04 -6.92
C ILE A 54 1.49 4.45 -7.32
N ALA A 55 0.77 5.48 -6.86
CA ALA A 55 1.13 6.87 -7.15
C ALA A 55 2.51 7.24 -6.60
N LEU A 56 2.80 6.84 -5.35
CA LEU A 56 4.11 7.04 -4.73
C LEU A 56 5.21 6.26 -5.47
N GLY A 57 4.93 5.02 -5.87
CA GLY A 57 5.86 4.21 -6.66
C GLY A 57 6.23 4.87 -7.99
N LYS A 58 5.24 5.40 -8.71
CA LYS A 58 5.48 6.15 -9.96
C LYS A 58 6.30 7.42 -9.72
N GLN A 59 6.00 8.18 -8.67
CA GLN A 59 6.77 9.38 -8.33
C GLN A 59 8.23 9.05 -8.04
N ALA A 60 8.48 8.08 -7.16
CA ALA A 60 9.83 7.65 -6.80
C ALA A 60 10.60 7.11 -8.02
N TYR A 61 9.92 6.37 -8.90
CA TYR A 61 10.52 5.84 -10.12
C TYR A 61 11.07 6.95 -11.02
N ASN A 62 10.26 7.95 -11.32
CA ASN A 62 10.68 9.08 -12.15
C ASN A 62 11.83 9.86 -11.50
N GLN A 63 11.76 10.10 -10.19
CA GLN A 63 12.83 10.77 -9.45
C GLN A 63 14.16 10.03 -9.53
N ILE A 64 14.16 8.70 -9.52
CA ILE A 64 15.37 7.90 -9.67
C ILE A 64 15.88 8.00 -11.10
N LEU A 65 15.02 7.81 -12.10
CA LEU A 65 15.41 7.87 -13.51
C LEU A 65 15.96 9.25 -13.92
N ASP A 66 15.47 10.34 -13.33
CA ASP A 66 16.00 11.69 -13.58
C ASP A 66 17.48 11.83 -13.18
N ASN A 67 17.98 10.97 -12.28
CA ASN A 67 19.36 10.99 -11.77
C ASN A 67 20.24 9.85 -12.31
N GLU A 68 19.67 8.95 -13.11
CA GLU A 68 20.34 7.77 -13.62
C GLU A 68 20.50 7.87 -15.14
N GLU A 69 21.54 7.23 -15.68
CA GLU A 69 21.77 7.20 -17.12
C GLU A 69 21.13 5.95 -17.73
N ASP A 70 20.34 6.12 -18.79
CA ASP A 70 19.78 5.00 -19.54
C ASP A 70 20.87 4.22 -20.29
N SER A 71 20.71 2.89 -20.36
CA SER A 71 21.62 2.06 -21.14
C SER A 71 21.50 2.31 -22.65
N GLY A 72 22.64 2.63 -23.27
CA GLY A 72 22.76 2.71 -24.73
C GLY A 72 22.64 1.36 -25.45
N ASP A 73 22.70 0.23 -24.74
CA ASP A 73 22.58 -1.10 -25.33
C ASP A 73 21.11 -1.47 -25.57
N ARG A 74 20.62 -1.13 -26.76
CA ARG A 74 19.24 -1.43 -27.19
C ARG A 74 18.90 -2.92 -27.14
N ARG A 75 19.87 -3.81 -27.39
CA ARG A 75 19.62 -5.26 -27.42
C ARG A 75 19.37 -5.77 -26.01
N THR A 76 20.22 -5.38 -25.08
CA THR A 76 20.09 -5.79 -23.67
C THR A 76 18.88 -5.14 -23.02
N THR A 77 18.60 -3.86 -23.30
CA THR A 77 17.37 -3.19 -22.84
C THR A 77 16.11 -3.92 -23.33
N ALA A 78 16.07 -4.33 -24.61
CA ALA A 78 14.96 -5.09 -25.16
C ALA A 78 14.83 -6.48 -24.50
N LEU A 79 15.95 -7.15 -24.21
CA LEU A 79 15.97 -8.45 -23.53
C LEU A 79 15.39 -8.34 -22.11
N VAL A 80 15.87 -7.36 -21.32
CA VAL A 80 15.38 -7.10 -19.97
C VAL A 80 13.88 -6.86 -19.97
N LYS A 81 13.40 -6.01 -20.89
CA LYS A 81 11.96 -5.74 -21.06
C LYS A 81 11.17 -6.99 -21.43
N GLN A 82 11.67 -7.78 -22.37
CA GLN A 82 10.98 -9.00 -22.82
C GLN A 82 10.87 -10.04 -21.69
N VAL A 83 11.96 -10.29 -20.96
CA VAL A 83 11.98 -11.21 -19.82
C VAL A 83 11.06 -10.70 -18.72
N GLY A 84 11.18 -9.42 -18.36
CA GLY A 84 10.34 -8.78 -17.34
C GLY A 84 8.85 -8.91 -17.64
N LEU A 85 8.42 -8.58 -18.87
CA LEU A 85 7.02 -8.69 -19.27
C LEU A 85 6.50 -10.14 -19.27
N ARG A 86 7.35 -11.11 -19.63
CA ARG A 86 6.99 -12.54 -19.55
C ARG A 86 6.73 -12.96 -18.10
N LEU A 87 7.57 -12.52 -17.16
CA LEU A 87 7.40 -12.80 -15.74
C LEU A 87 6.18 -12.08 -15.15
N ALA A 88 5.98 -10.81 -15.51
CA ALA A 88 4.84 -10.02 -15.06
C ALA A 88 3.50 -10.68 -15.39
N LYS A 89 3.38 -11.26 -16.60
CA LYS A 89 2.15 -11.94 -17.08
C LYS A 89 1.73 -13.12 -16.20
N VAL A 90 2.68 -13.80 -15.56
CA VAL A 90 2.42 -14.96 -14.70
C VAL A 90 2.52 -14.63 -13.20
N SER A 91 2.69 -13.35 -12.86
CA SER A 91 2.77 -12.88 -11.48
C SER A 91 1.39 -12.85 -10.81
N ALA A 92 1.37 -12.60 -9.50
CA ALA A 92 0.12 -12.38 -8.75
C ALA A 92 -0.57 -11.05 -9.08
N MET A 93 0.11 -10.13 -9.79
CA MET A 93 -0.41 -8.82 -10.18
C MET A 93 -0.22 -8.57 -11.69
N PRO A 94 -0.84 -9.36 -12.57
CA PRO A 94 -0.58 -9.27 -14.02
C PRO A 94 -1.14 -7.99 -14.67
N ASN A 95 -2.05 -7.30 -13.99
CA ASN A 95 -2.79 -6.15 -14.53
C ASN A 95 -2.19 -4.78 -14.13
N LEU A 96 -0.97 -4.74 -13.60
CA LEU A 96 -0.27 -3.46 -13.36
C LEU A 96 0.31 -2.89 -14.67
N ASP A 97 0.61 -1.60 -14.64
CA ASP A 97 1.32 -0.90 -15.73
C ASP A 97 2.84 -1.17 -15.65
N TRP A 98 3.19 -2.42 -15.97
CA TRP A 98 4.55 -2.93 -15.83
C TRP A 98 5.53 -2.22 -16.78
N GLU A 99 6.61 -1.72 -16.20
CA GLU A 99 7.67 -1.01 -16.90
C GLU A 99 9.03 -1.49 -16.41
N PHE A 100 9.93 -1.75 -17.35
CA PHE A 100 11.26 -2.28 -17.09
C PHE A 100 12.29 -1.38 -17.77
N HIS A 101 13.23 -0.87 -16.98
CA HIS A 101 14.31 -0.03 -17.47
C HIS A 101 15.68 -0.64 -17.18
N LEU A 102 16.65 -0.37 -18.06
CA LEU A 102 18.03 -0.78 -17.90
C LEU A 102 18.89 0.47 -17.70
N ILE A 103 19.43 0.61 -16.50
CA ILE A 103 20.28 1.72 -16.09
C ILE A 103 21.74 1.39 -16.36
N ASN A 104 22.46 2.32 -16.98
CA ASN A 104 23.89 2.23 -17.24
C ASN A 104 24.69 2.55 -15.97
N SER A 105 25.08 1.52 -15.21
CA SER A 105 25.92 1.72 -14.04
C SER A 105 26.60 0.42 -13.64
N LYS A 106 27.83 0.53 -13.12
CA LYS A 106 28.62 -0.62 -12.64
C LYS A 106 28.09 -1.20 -11.33
N GLN A 107 27.08 -0.57 -10.72
CA GLN A 107 26.48 -1.04 -9.49
C GLN A 107 25.74 -2.37 -9.73
N GLN A 108 26.00 -3.35 -8.88
CA GLN A 108 25.29 -4.64 -8.91
C GLN A 108 23.96 -4.49 -8.16
N ASN A 109 22.91 -4.04 -8.86
CA ASN A 109 21.62 -3.75 -8.23
C ASN A 109 20.43 -3.92 -9.19
N ALA A 110 19.25 -4.10 -8.61
CA ALA A 110 17.95 -3.96 -9.26
C ALA A 110 16.89 -3.63 -8.20
N PHE A 111 15.83 -2.92 -8.59
CA PHE A 111 14.74 -2.59 -7.69
C PHE A 111 13.37 -2.71 -8.37
N ALA A 112 12.34 -2.91 -7.55
CA ALA A 112 10.94 -2.92 -7.97
C ALA A 112 10.14 -2.00 -7.04
N LEU A 113 9.46 -1.03 -7.63
CA LEU A 113 8.59 -0.08 -6.94
C LEU A 113 7.12 -0.42 -7.18
N PRO A 114 6.22 0.04 -6.29
CA PRO A 114 4.78 -0.14 -6.45
C PRO A 114 4.29 0.36 -7.81
N GLY A 115 3.25 -0.29 -8.33
CA GLY A 115 2.72 0.01 -9.66
C GLY A 115 3.45 -0.67 -10.82
N GLY A 116 4.37 -1.59 -10.54
CA GLY A 116 5.03 -2.40 -11.56
C GLY A 116 6.23 -1.69 -12.21
N LYS A 117 6.88 -0.77 -11.50
CA LYS A 117 8.03 -0.02 -12.02
C LYS A 117 9.33 -0.69 -11.57
N VAL A 118 10.06 -1.25 -12.52
CA VAL A 118 11.27 -2.05 -12.26
C VAL A 118 12.45 -1.44 -13.00
N ALA A 119 13.60 -1.38 -12.35
CA ALA A 119 14.86 -1.03 -12.99
C ALA A 119 15.94 -2.04 -12.64
N VAL A 120 16.78 -2.34 -13.62
CA VAL A 120 17.94 -3.24 -13.52
C VAL A 120 19.18 -2.45 -13.90
N TYR A 121 20.27 -2.61 -13.16
CA TYR A 121 21.53 -1.96 -13.45
C TYR A 121 22.39 -2.87 -14.34
N THR A 122 23.13 -2.31 -15.29
CA THR A 122 24.02 -3.11 -16.16
C THR A 122 25.06 -3.89 -15.37
N GLY A 123 25.51 -3.41 -14.22
CA GLY A 123 26.41 -4.12 -13.31
C GLY A 123 25.82 -5.37 -12.63
N LEU A 124 24.50 -5.62 -12.76
CA LEU A 124 23.88 -6.87 -12.34
C LEU A 124 23.97 -7.99 -13.40
N LEU A 125 24.20 -7.62 -14.67
CA LEU A 125 24.27 -8.53 -15.82
C LEU A 125 25.69 -9.03 -16.06
#